data_AF-G0QP25-F1
#
_entry.id   AF-G0QP25-F1
#
_cell.length_a   1.000
_cell.length_b   1.000
_cell.length_c   1.000
_cell.angle_alpha   90.00
_cell.angle_beta   90.00
_cell.angle_gamma   90.00
#
_symmetry.space_group_name_H-M   'P 1'
#
loop_
_entity.id
_entity.type
_entity.pdbx_description
1 polymer ?
#
loop_
_entity_poly.entity_id
_entity_poly.type
_entity_poly.pdbx_seq_one_letter_code
_entity_poly.pdbx_strand_id
1 'polypeptide(L)'
;TSCDSPYFLQTKDKTCVDACNSNQYIDTTDITIPKCSDCNILCLTCTDEMICKTCADGKFLNTNTLLCEACDTSCATCENGTDKTKCLSCSSPLYYQQLEKKCVTECYSNQYLNSSNICKACNSTCATCIDGISCSTCSSGSFINSESGLCELCDSNCKTCNVSKTACLSCNDPQYLQTNQTCQNSCLPKQYPDLTKKCQPCNISCLSCINGNSCSTCDDGMYIDSKSNY
;
A
#
# COMPACT_ATOMS: atom_id res chain seq x y z
N THR A 1 19.87 6.24 -58.97
CA THR A 1 21.25 6.02 -58.50
C THR A 1 21.20 4.82 -57.60
N SER A 2 21.78 3.70 -58.03
CA SER A 2 21.92 2.47 -57.23
C SER A 2 23.27 2.48 -56.53
N CYS A 3 23.40 1.73 -55.44
CA CYS A 3 24.66 1.51 -54.75
C CYS A 3 25.28 0.18 -55.19
N ASP A 4 26.62 0.12 -55.25
CA ASP A 4 27.31 -1.14 -55.51
C ASP A 4 27.23 -2.06 -54.28
N SER A 5 27.17 -3.37 -54.52
CA SER A 5 27.19 -4.36 -53.43
C SER A 5 28.48 -4.23 -52.60
N PRO A 6 28.43 -4.23 -51.25
CA PRO A 6 27.31 -4.63 -50.37
C PRO A 6 26.51 -3.45 -49.76
N TYR A 7 26.48 -2.28 -50.40
CA TYR A 7 25.89 -1.05 -49.83
C TYR A 7 24.41 -0.85 -50.20
N PHE A 8 23.68 -0.16 -49.32
CA PHE A 8 22.25 0.17 -49.44
C PHE A 8 22.05 1.67 -49.68
N LEU A 9 21.06 2.05 -50.48
CA LEU A 9 20.74 3.46 -50.74
C LEU A 9 19.93 4.07 -49.59
N GLN A 10 20.44 5.12 -48.97
CA GLN A 10 19.70 5.92 -47.99
C GLN A 10 18.71 6.84 -48.72
N THR A 11 17.41 6.64 -48.50
CA THR A 11 16.34 7.35 -49.25
C THR A 11 16.28 8.86 -48.97
N LYS A 12 16.73 9.30 -47.79
CA LYS A 12 16.63 10.70 -47.34
C LYS A 12 17.71 11.62 -47.93
N ASP A 13 18.94 11.15 -48.04
CA ASP A 13 20.09 11.95 -48.47
C ASP A 13 20.81 11.39 -49.71
N LYS A 14 20.33 10.26 -50.25
CA LYS A 14 20.85 9.58 -51.44
C LYS A 14 22.29 9.09 -51.30
N THR A 15 22.75 8.82 -50.08
CA THR A 15 24.06 8.24 -49.79
C THR A 15 24.03 6.71 -49.81
N CYS A 16 25.19 6.07 -49.95
CA CYS A 16 25.34 4.61 -49.85
C CYS A 16 25.89 4.25 -48.48
N VAL A 17 25.20 3.37 -47.74
CA VAL A 17 25.54 2.95 -46.38
C VAL A 17 25.65 1.43 -46.29
N ASP A 18 26.51 0.91 -45.43
CA ASP A 18 26.69 -0.54 -45.21
C ASP A 18 25.67 -1.13 -44.22
N ALA A 19 24.96 -0.27 -43.48
CA ALA A 19 23.83 -0.61 -42.64
C ALA A 19 22.81 0.55 -42.58
N CYS A 20 21.52 0.21 -42.51
CA CYS A 20 20.46 1.19 -42.27
C CYS A 20 20.43 1.64 -40.81
N ASN A 21 19.83 2.81 -40.55
CA ASN A 21 19.61 3.29 -39.18
C ASN A 21 18.67 2.35 -38.41
N SER A 22 18.73 2.39 -37.08
CA SER A 22 17.94 1.49 -36.22
C SER A 22 16.42 1.60 -36.40
N ASN A 23 15.92 2.77 -36.84
CA ASN A 23 14.52 3.04 -37.15
C ASN A 23 14.17 2.80 -38.63
N GLN A 24 15.00 2.03 -39.35
CA GLN A 24 14.84 1.73 -40.77
C GLN A 24 15.06 0.24 -41.03
N TYR A 25 14.46 -0.27 -42.10
CA TYR A 25 14.66 -1.64 -42.59
C TYR A 25 15.21 -1.62 -44.01
N ILE A 26 15.81 -2.74 -44.42
CA ILE A 26 16.29 -2.94 -45.79
C ILE A 26 15.11 -3.34 -46.66
N ASP A 27 14.69 -2.43 -47.53
CA ASP A 27 13.64 -2.66 -48.51
C ASP A 27 14.26 -3.25 -49.79
N THR A 28 13.90 -4.50 -50.07
CA THR A 28 14.34 -5.27 -51.24
C THR A 28 13.21 -5.55 -52.22
N THR A 29 12.09 -4.81 -52.13
CA THR A 29 10.98 -4.92 -53.09
C THR A 29 11.45 -4.70 -54.54
N ASP A 30 12.43 -3.82 -54.74
CA ASP A 30 13.26 -3.75 -55.94
C ASP A 30 14.67 -4.29 -55.64
N ILE A 31 14.92 -5.53 -56.07
CA ILE A 31 16.19 -6.24 -55.84
C ILE A 31 17.39 -5.52 -56.50
N THR A 32 17.14 -4.69 -57.52
CA THR A 32 18.20 -3.96 -58.23
C THR A 32 18.64 -2.69 -57.50
N ILE A 33 17.85 -2.22 -56.54
CA ILE A 33 18.11 -0.99 -55.77
C ILE A 33 17.72 -1.22 -54.30
N PRO A 34 18.44 -2.07 -53.56
CA PRO A 34 18.17 -2.25 -52.15
C PRO A 34 18.42 -0.93 -51.39
N LYS A 35 17.43 -0.51 -50.61
CA LYS A 35 17.41 0.82 -49.98
C LYS A 35 16.97 0.75 -48.52
N CYS A 36 17.31 1.76 -47.75
CA CYS A 36 16.85 1.92 -46.38
C CYS A 36 15.51 2.68 -46.38
N SER A 37 14.47 2.03 -45.88
CA SER A 37 13.11 2.59 -45.74
C SER A 37 12.76 2.76 -44.25
N ASP A 38 12.04 3.83 -43.92
CA ASP A 38 11.65 4.12 -42.53
C ASP A 38 10.63 3.10 -42.01
N CYS A 39 10.75 2.75 -40.74
CA CYS A 39 9.74 1.94 -40.05
C CYS A 39 8.38 2.65 -39.98
N ASN A 40 7.31 1.89 -39.78
CA ASN A 40 6.02 2.44 -39.38
C ASN A 40 6.19 3.34 -38.14
N ILE A 41 5.51 4.49 -38.09
CA ILE A 41 5.61 5.47 -36.99
C ILE A 41 5.24 4.90 -35.62
N LEU A 42 4.54 3.77 -35.58
CA LEU A 42 4.20 3.04 -34.36
C LEU A 42 5.37 2.21 -33.81
N CYS A 43 6.35 1.88 -34.64
CA CYS A 43 7.56 1.16 -34.26
C CYS A 43 8.69 2.13 -33.90
N LEU A 44 9.51 1.74 -32.92
CA LEU A 44 10.82 2.35 -32.69
C LEU A 44 11.90 1.69 -33.57
N THR A 45 11.81 0.36 -33.72
CA THR A 45 12.63 -0.43 -34.65
C THR A 45 11.75 -1.48 -35.32
N CYS A 46 12.08 -1.90 -36.55
CA CYS A 46 11.27 -2.83 -37.34
C CYS A 46 12.13 -3.85 -38.09
N THR A 47 11.49 -4.93 -38.53
CA THR A 47 12.10 -5.90 -39.45
C THR A 47 11.72 -5.63 -40.90
N ASP A 48 10.53 -5.07 -41.12
CA ASP A 48 10.02 -4.64 -42.42
C ASP A 48 9.00 -3.48 -42.24
N GLU A 49 8.24 -3.19 -43.30
CA GLU A 49 7.24 -2.12 -43.35
C GLU A 49 6.15 -2.24 -42.25
N MET A 50 5.74 -3.46 -41.90
CA MET A 50 4.62 -3.73 -41.00
C MET A 50 5.04 -4.37 -39.66
N ILE A 51 6.10 -5.18 -39.65
CA ILE A 51 6.49 -5.95 -38.47
C ILE A 51 7.45 -5.12 -37.61
N CYS A 52 6.99 -4.74 -36.42
CA CYS A 52 7.80 -4.03 -35.44
C CYS A 52 8.68 -4.99 -34.64
N LYS A 53 9.92 -4.59 -34.36
CA LYS A 53 10.82 -5.25 -33.40
C LYS A 53 10.70 -4.63 -32.01
N THR A 54 10.57 -3.30 -31.94
CA THR A 54 10.25 -2.57 -30.71
C THR A 54 9.25 -1.46 -31.01
N CYS A 55 8.48 -1.04 -30.01
CA CYS A 55 7.44 -0.02 -30.16
C CYS A 55 7.92 1.35 -29.70
N ALA A 56 7.33 2.40 -30.28
CA ALA A 56 7.48 3.75 -29.77
C ALA A 56 6.89 3.90 -28.36
N ASP A 57 7.27 4.96 -27.64
CA ASP A 57 6.80 5.22 -26.28
C ASP A 57 5.26 5.28 -26.19
N GLY A 58 4.70 4.76 -25.11
CA GLY A 58 3.25 4.66 -24.91
C GLY A 58 2.55 3.59 -25.75
N LYS A 59 3.31 2.71 -26.41
CA LYS A 59 2.81 1.56 -27.17
C LYS A 59 3.47 0.27 -26.70
N PHE A 60 2.80 -0.85 -26.94
CA PHE A 60 3.31 -2.19 -26.66
C PHE A 60 3.23 -3.07 -27.89
N LEU A 61 4.12 -4.06 -27.97
CA LEU A 61 4.13 -5.05 -29.03
C LEU A 61 3.06 -6.09 -28.72
N ASN A 62 2.03 -6.15 -29.57
CA ASN A 62 1.03 -7.20 -29.49
C ASN A 62 1.62 -8.51 -29.99
N THR A 63 1.78 -9.51 -29.10
CA THR A 63 2.47 -10.76 -29.45
C THR A 63 1.67 -11.67 -30.38
N ASN A 64 0.37 -11.42 -30.57
CA ASN A 64 -0.47 -12.17 -31.50
C ASN A 64 -0.39 -11.60 -32.92
N THR A 65 -0.38 -10.28 -33.06
CA THR A 65 -0.40 -9.59 -34.36
C THR A 65 1.00 -9.17 -34.81
N LEU A 66 1.97 -9.11 -33.90
CA LEU A 66 3.31 -8.52 -34.07
C LEU A 66 3.27 -7.03 -34.44
N LEU A 67 2.17 -6.35 -34.14
CA LEU A 67 1.97 -4.92 -34.36
C LEU A 67 2.08 -4.14 -33.06
N CYS A 68 2.53 -2.89 -33.15
CA CYS A 68 2.56 -1.98 -32.00
C CYS A 68 1.20 -1.32 -31.79
N GLU A 69 0.59 -1.55 -30.63
CA GLU A 69 -0.70 -1.00 -30.23
C GLU A 69 -0.54 -0.01 -29.07
N ALA A 70 -1.47 0.94 -28.95
CA ALA A 70 -1.44 1.90 -27.84
C ALA A 70 -1.75 1.22 -26.51
N CYS A 71 -1.04 1.62 -25.46
CA CYS A 71 -1.39 1.24 -24.09
C CYS A 71 -2.80 1.74 -23.71
N ASP A 72 -3.37 1.18 -22.64
CA ASP A 72 -4.55 1.78 -22.03
C ASP A 72 -4.25 3.24 -21.62
N THR A 73 -5.25 4.11 -21.71
CA THR A 73 -5.09 5.56 -21.42
C THR A 73 -4.62 5.84 -19.99
N SER A 74 -4.87 4.90 -19.06
CA SER A 74 -4.38 5.00 -17.69
C SER A 74 -2.87 4.75 -17.56
N CYS A 75 -2.25 4.04 -18.52
CA CYS A 75 -0.83 3.75 -18.54
C CYS A 75 -0.06 4.82 -19.32
N ALA A 76 1.09 5.27 -18.80
CA ALA A 76 2.07 6.00 -19.60
C ALA A 76 2.94 5.02 -20.41
N THR A 77 3.24 3.85 -19.85
CA THR A 77 3.87 2.71 -20.54
C THR A 77 3.26 1.40 -20.07
N CYS A 78 3.28 0.37 -20.90
CA CYS A 78 2.70 -0.94 -20.61
C CYS A 78 3.56 -2.09 -21.16
N GLU A 79 3.29 -3.31 -20.69
CA GLU A 79 4.03 -4.51 -21.07
C GLU A 79 3.68 -4.98 -22.48
N ASN A 80 4.66 -5.54 -23.18
CA ASN A 80 4.40 -6.33 -24.40
C ASN A 80 3.56 -7.55 -24.04
N GLY A 81 2.66 -7.96 -24.95
CA GLY A 81 1.72 -9.03 -24.68
C GLY A 81 0.42 -8.82 -25.44
N THR A 82 -0.71 -9.14 -24.83
CA THR A 82 -2.05 -8.97 -25.46
C THR A 82 -2.98 -8.08 -24.64
N ASP A 83 -2.55 -7.67 -23.44
CA ASP A 83 -3.35 -6.91 -22.50
C ASP A 83 -2.78 -5.51 -22.31
N LYS A 84 -3.40 -4.53 -22.99
CA LYS A 84 -3.04 -3.11 -22.94
C LYS A 84 -3.14 -2.49 -21.53
N THR A 85 -3.77 -3.17 -20.57
CA THR A 85 -3.97 -2.70 -19.20
C THR A 85 -2.85 -3.10 -18.24
N LYS A 86 -1.87 -3.88 -18.69
CA LYS A 86 -0.68 -4.25 -17.91
C LYS A 86 0.33 -3.10 -17.93
N CYS A 87 0.10 -2.09 -17.10
CA CYS A 87 0.95 -0.91 -17.05
C CYS A 87 2.33 -1.21 -16.43
N LEU A 88 3.35 -0.49 -16.87
CA LEU A 88 4.67 -0.39 -16.25
C LEU A 88 4.88 0.98 -15.59
N SER A 89 4.16 2.00 -16.04
CA SER A 89 4.07 3.33 -15.44
C SER A 89 2.72 3.96 -15.74
N CYS A 90 2.34 4.96 -14.96
CA CYS A 90 1.01 5.56 -15.03
C CYS A 90 1.02 6.96 -15.63
N SER A 91 -0.04 7.25 -16.37
CA SER A 91 -0.33 8.61 -16.81
C SER A 91 -0.63 9.48 -15.59
N SER A 92 -0.03 10.67 -15.52
CA SER A 92 -0.36 11.63 -14.45
C SER A 92 -1.84 12.02 -14.53
N PRO A 93 -2.59 12.08 -13.41
CA PRO A 93 -2.15 12.05 -12.01
C PRO A 93 -2.28 10.68 -11.30
N LEU A 94 -2.34 9.56 -12.03
CA LEU A 94 -2.57 8.23 -11.45
C LEU A 94 -1.32 7.65 -10.76
N TYR A 95 -1.56 6.73 -9.82
CA TYR A 95 -0.55 6.02 -9.05
C TYR A 95 -0.40 4.58 -9.51
N TYR A 96 0.84 4.09 -9.50
CA TYR A 96 1.15 2.75 -9.97
C TYR A 96 0.97 1.68 -8.88
N GLN A 97 0.01 0.78 -9.11
CA GLN A 97 -0.15 -0.47 -8.36
C GLN A 97 0.73 -1.56 -8.94
N GLN A 98 1.89 -1.77 -8.31
CA GLN A 98 2.94 -2.62 -8.84
C GLN A 98 2.56 -4.12 -8.87
N LEU A 99 1.75 -4.60 -7.92
CA LEU A 99 1.40 -6.02 -7.83
C LEU A 99 0.42 -6.43 -8.94
N GLU A 100 -0.61 -5.60 -9.18
CA GLU A 100 -1.63 -5.81 -10.20
C GLU A 100 -1.22 -5.30 -11.58
N LYS A 101 -0.17 -4.47 -11.64
CA LYS A 101 0.31 -3.72 -12.81
C LYS A 101 -0.77 -2.80 -13.37
N LYS A 102 -1.42 -2.05 -12.48
CA LYS A 102 -2.54 -1.16 -12.81
C LYS A 102 -2.29 0.26 -12.33
N CYS A 103 -3.05 1.20 -12.88
CA CYS A 103 -3.04 2.58 -12.45
C CYS A 103 -4.34 2.91 -11.71
N VAL A 104 -4.20 3.52 -10.54
CA VAL A 104 -5.30 3.85 -9.61
C VAL A 104 -5.22 5.30 -9.17
N THR A 105 -6.31 5.86 -8.66
CA THR A 105 -6.35 7.24 -8.15
C THR A 105 -5.86 7.36 -6.71
N GLU A 106 -5.90 6.27 -5.95
CA GLU A 106 -5.49 6.19 -4.55
C GLU A 106 -4.89 4.81 -4.27
N CYS A 107 -3.90 4.74 -3.38
CA CYS A 107 -3.34 3.45 -2.95
C CYS A 107 -4.32 2.71 -2.04
N TYR A 108 -4.19 1.38 -1.96
CA TYR A 108 -5.02 0.58 -1.06
C TYR A 108 -4.62 0.83 0.41
N SER A 109 -5.53 0.51 1.34
CA SER A 109 -5.41 0.90 2.76
C SER A 109 -4.10 0.47 3.44
N ASN A 110 -3.53 -0.67 3.04
CA ASN A 110 -2.29 -1.22 3.58
C ASN A 110 -1.05 -0.78 2.78
N GLN A 111 -1.13 0.34 2.09
CA GLN A 111 -0.07 0.87 1.25
C GLN A 111 0.08 2.38 1.46
N TYR A 112 1.27 2.88 1.14
CA TYR A 112 1.58 4.31 1.07
C TYR A 112 2.06 4.68 -0.33
N LEU A 113 1.86 5.94 -0.70
CA LEU A 113 2.37 6.49 -1.96
C LEU A 113 3.80 6.98 -1.75
N ASN A 114 4.76 6.47 -2.53
CA ASN A 114 6.13 6.96 -2.47
C ASN A 114 6.34 8.21 -3.36
N SER A 115 7.52 8.82 -3.28
CA SER A 115 7.90 10.01 -4.05
C SER A 115 7.90 9.81 -5.58
N SER A 116 7.83 8.57 -6.06
CA SER A 116 7.75 8.22 -7.48
C SER A 116 6.33 7.91 -7.94
N ASN A 117 5.30 8.24 -7.15
CA ASN A 117 3.89 7.92 -7.40
C ASN A 117 3.61 6.41 -7.52
N ILE A 118 4.35 5.58 -6.79
CA ILE A 118 4.17 4.12 -6.74
C ILE A 118 3.58 3.75 -5.38
N CYS A 119 2.52 2.96 -5.40
CA CYS A 119 1.94 2.39 -4.19
C CYS A 119 2.83 1.26 -3.65
N LYS A 120 3.28 1.41 -2.41
CA LYS A 120 4.16 0.45 -1.72
C LYS A 120 3.47 -0.07 -0.47
N ALA A 121 3.62 -1.36 -0.21
CA ALA A 121 3.08 -1.98 1.00
C ALA A 121 3.68 -1.35 2.26
N CYS A 122 2.84 -1.16 3.27
CA CYS A 122 3.26 -0.84 4.61
C CYS A 122 4.12 -1.95 5.22
N ASN A 123 4.79 -1.65 6.34
CA ASN A 123 5.33 -2.69 7.20
C ASN A 123 4.21 -3.67 7.62
N SER A 124 4.50 -4.97 7.66
CA SER A 124 3.51 -6.03 7.91
C SER A 124 2.85 -5.96 9.28
N THR A 125 3.43 -5.23 10.23
CA THR A 125 2.83 -4.98 11.55
C THR A 125 1.73 -3.93 11.52
N CYS A 126 1.72 -3.04 10.52
CA CYS A 126 0.76 -1.94 10.41
C CYS A 126 -0.55 -2.41 9.75
N ALA A 127 -1.68 -1.82 10.17
CA ALA A 127 -2.91 -1.89 9.39
C ALA A 127 -2.91 -0.83 8.28
N THR A 128 -2.47 0.38 8.60
CA THR A 128 -2.20 1.48 7.66
C THR A 128 -0.92 2.20 8.07
N CYS A 129 -0.25 2.88 7.15
CA CYS A 129 1.03 3.51 7.40
C CYS A 129 1.13 4.91 6.79
N ILE A 130 2.01 5.72 7.39
CA ILE A 130 2.40 7.02 6.85
C ILE A 130 3.43 6.82 5.74
N ASP A 131 4.37 5.90 5.97
CA ASP A 131 5.43 5.50 5.06
C ASP A 131 5.83 4.03 5.29
N GLY A 132 6.95 3.59 4.70
CA GLY A 132 7.40 2.19 4.81
C GLY A 132 7.88 1.76 6.19
N ILE A 133 8.09 2.69 7.14
CA ILE A 133 8.67 2.42 8.46
C ILE A 133 7.80 2.92 9.63
N SER A 134 6.78 3.75 9.37
CA SER A 134 5.93 4.36 10.39
C SER A 134 4.47 3.98 10.19
N CYS A 135 3.88 3.30 11.17
CA CYS A 135 2.46 2.99 11.17
C CYS A 135 1.61 4.23 11.48
N SER A 136 0.46 4.36 10.81
CA SER A 136 -0.58 5.34 11.15
C SER A 136 -1.65 4.69 12.04
N THR A 137 -1.98 3.43 11.76
CA THR A 137 -2.90 2.64 12.59
C THR A 137 -2.41 1.20 12.72
N CYS A 138 -2.77 0.59 13.86
CA CYS A 138 -2.53 -0.81 14.13
C CYS A 138 -3.82 -1.62 14.03
N SER A 139 -3.66 -2.91 13.73
CA SER A 139 -4.73 -3.88 13.89
C SER A 139 -5.17 -3.96 15.35
N SER A 140 -6.42 -4.40 15.59
CA SER A 140 -6.94 -4.59 16.94
C SER A 140 -6.03 -5.53 17.75
N GLY A 141 -5.78 -5.18 19.02
CA GLY A 141 -4.89 -5.92 19.91
C GLY A 141 -3.41 -5.52 19.82
N SER A 142 -3.12 -4.45 19.06
CA SER A 142 -1.79 -3.84 18.98
C SER A 142 -1.86 -2.34 19.24
N PHE A 143 -0.73 -1.74 19.62
CA PHE A 143 -0.55 -0.31 19.79
C PHE A 143 0.69 0.16 19.01
N ILE A 144 0.77 1.46 18.71
CA ILE A 144 1.95 2.05 18.07
C ILE A 144 3.01 2.27 19.14
N ASN A 145 4.17 1.64 19.00
CA ASN A 145 5.33 1.94 19.84
C ASN A 145 5.95 3.26 19.36
N SER A 146 6.02 4.26 20.24
CA SER A 146 6.54 5.59 19.92
C SER A 146 8.03 5.63 19.58
N GLU A 147 8.81 4.65 20.03
CA GLU A 147 10.25 4.57 19.76
C GLU A 147 10.52 3.97 18.38
N SER A 148 9.81 2.90 18.01
CA SER A 148 10.01 2.22 16.72
C SER A 148 9.12 2.76 15.60
N GLY A 149 8.03 3.46 15.93
CA GLY A 149 7.00 3.87 14.98
C GLY A 149 6.14 2.70 14.45
N LEU A 150 6.36 1.49 14.95
CA LEU A 150 5.72 0.26 14.48
C LEU A 150 4.69 -0.27 15.48
N CYS A 151 3.83 -1.16 14.99
CA CYS A 151 2.81 -1.79 15.83
C CYS A 151 3.38 -2.95 16.62
N GLU A 152 3.12 -2.96 17.92
CA GLU A 152 3.43 -4.06 18.81
C GLU A 152 2.17 -4.61 19.46
N LEU A 153 2.14 -5.93 19.67
CA LEU A 153 1.02 -6.60 20.34
C LEU A 153 0.93 -6.17 21.80
N CYS A 154 -0.31 -6.03 22.28
CA CYS A 154 -0.58 -5.85 23.71
C CYS A 154 -0.15 -7.07 24.53
N ASP A 155 -0.02 -6.88 25.84
CA ASP A 155 0.16 -7.99 26.79
C ASP A 155 -1.03 -8.96 26.71
N SER A 156 -0.81 -10.24 27.02
CA SER A 156 -1.82 -11.30 26.91
C SER A 156 -3.03 -11.09 27.82
N ASN A 157 -2.90 -10.26 28.86
CA ASN A 157 -4.02 -9.88 29.73
C ASN A 157 -4.90 -8.78 29.11
N CYS A 158 -4.38 -8.00 28.17
CA CYS A 158 -5.14 -6.96 27.48
C CYS A 158 -5.81 -7.53 26.22
N LYS A 159 -7.05 -7.14 25.98
CA LYS A 159 -7.69 -7.28 24.67
C LYS A 159 -7.31 -6.14 23.73
N THR A 160 -7.15 -4.93 24.26
CA THR A 160 -6.66 -3.73 23.56
C THR A 160 -5.83 -2.87 24.50
N CYS A 161 -4.91 -2.07 23.97
CA CYS A 161 -3.99 -1.19 24.68
C CYS A 161 -3.65 0.05 23.82
N ASN A 162 -3.05 1.11 24.38
CA ASN A 162 -2.81 2.36 23.63
C ASN A 162 -1.41 2.98 23.70
N VAL A 163 -0.68 2.86 24.80
CA VAL A 163 0.65 3.51 24.98
C VAL A 163 1.77 2.54 25.30
N SER A 164 1.43 1.37 25.84
CA SER A 164 2.36 0.31 26.17
C SER A 164 1.62 -1.02 26.11
N LYS A 165 2.37 -2.12 26.13
CA LYS A 165 1.81 -3.48 26.20
C LYS A 165 0.85 -3.66 27.37
N THR A 166 1.10 -3.00 28.50
CA THR A 166 0.38 -3.18 29.76
C THR A 166 -0.65 -2.11 30.06
N ALA A 167 -0.68 -1.01 29.30
CA ALA A 167 -1.70 0.03 29.42
C ALA A 167 -2.98 -0.41 28.69
N CYS A 168 -3.73 -1.33 29.32
CA CYS A 168 -4.93 -1.91 28.73
C CYS A 168 -6.06 -0.87 28.64
N LEU A 169 -6.79 -0.88 27.53
CA LEU A 169 -8.06 -0.18 27.35
C LEU A 169 -9.28 -1.11 27.54
N SER A 170 -9.06 -2.42 27.40
CA SER A 170 -10.05 -3.47 27.64
C SER A 170 -9.34 -4.78 27.96
N CYS A 171 -9.97 -5.62 28.76
CA CYS A 171 -9.42 -6.90 29.16
C CYS A 171 -9.97 -8.07 28.33
N ASN A 172 -9.22 -9.17 28.30
CA ASN A 172 -9.75 -10.43 27.81
C ASN A 172 -10.77 -10.98 28.81
N ASP A 173 -11.85 -11.58 28.32
CA ASP A 173 -12.82 -12.23 29.22
C ASP A 173 -12.14 -13.40 29.95
N PRO A 174 -12.39 -13.59 31.27
CA PRO A 174 -13.42 -12.97 32.10
C PRO A 174 -12.96 -11.77 32.96
N GLN A 175 -11.81 -11.16 32.66
CA GLN A 175 -11.18 -10.14 33.53
C GLN A 175 -11.89 -8.77 33.53
N TYR A 176 -11.62 -7.98 34.57
CA TYR A 176 -12.13 -6.63 34.77
C TYR A 176 -11.00 -5.60 34.60
N LEU A 177 -11.31 -4.50 33.91
CA LEU A 177 -10.38 -3.40 33.69
C LEU A 177 -10.30 -2.53 34.95
N GLN A 178 -9.11 -2.45 35.54
CA GLN A 178 -8.85 -1.63 36.71
C GLN A 178 -8.67 -0.15 36.34
N THR A 179 -8.88 0.76 37.31
CA THR A 179 -8.64 2.20 37.12
C THR A 179 -7.18 2.54 36.78
N ASN A 180 -6.22 1.69 37.15
CA ASN A 180 -4.81 1.81 36.80
C ASN A 180 -4.44 1.18 35.43
N GLN A 181 -5.45 0.89 34.59
CA GLN A 181 -5.29 0.32 33.24
C GLN A 181 -4.70 -1.10 33.21
N THR A 182 -4.75 -1.83 34.32
CA THR A 182 -4.40 -3.26 34.36
C THR A 182 -5.64 -4.14 34.31
N CYS A 183 -5.46 -5.44 34.02
CA CYS A 183 -6.53 -6.42 33.99
C CYS A 183 -6.38 -7.41 35.14
N GLN A 184 -7.46 -7.67 35.86
CA GLN A 184 -7.49 -8.58 37.01
C GLN A 184 -8.81 -9.35 37.04
N ASN A 185 -8.86 -10.48 37.75
CA ASN A 185 -10.08 -11.31 37.83
C ASN A 185 -11.20 -10.69 38.67
N SER A 186 -10.91 -9.67 39.48
CA SER A 186 -11.87 -8.88 40.26
C SER A 186 -11.38 -7.44 40.39
N CYS A 187 -12.26 -6.52 40.80
CA CYS A 187 -11.85 -5.15 41.11
C CYS A 187 -11.00 -5.10 42.38
N LEU A 188 -9.95 -4.28 42.37
CA LEU A 188 -9.13 -3.99 43.54
C LEU A 188 -9.95 -3.32 44.65
N PRO A 189 -9.48 -3.35 45.92
CA PRO A 189 -10.12 -2.60 47.00
C PRO A 189 -10.35 -1.13 46.66
N LYS A 190 -11.41 -0.53 47.23
CA LYS A 190 -11.93 0.80 46.88
C LYS A 190 -12.44 0.95 45.44
N GLN A 191 -12.77 -0.15 44.76
CA GLN A 191 -13.38 -0.12 43.43
C GLN A 191 -14.54 -1.13 43.35
N TYR A 192 -15.44 -0.90 42.40
CA TYR A 192 -16.56 -1.80 42.08
C TYR A 192 -16.73 -1.94 40.56
N PRO A 193 -17.17 -3.11 40.05
CA PRO A 193 -17.35 -3.30 38.61
C PRO A 193 -18.62 -2.61 38.10
N ASP A 194 -18.54 -1.95 36.96
CA ASP A 194 -19.70 -1.50 36.20
C ASP A 194 -20.26 -2.60 35.26
N LEU A 195 -21.35 -2.28 34.57
CA LEU A 195 -22.02 -3.19 33.62
C LEU A 195 -21.14 -3.60 32.43
N THR A 196 -20.03 -2.89 32.19
CA THR A 196 -19.08 -3.13 31.11
C THR A 196 -17.79 -3.82 31.57
N LYS A 197 -17.77 -4.35 32.80
CA LYS A 197 -16.59 -4.93 33.45
C LYS A 197 -15.41 -3.96 33.63
N LYS A 198 -15.67 -2.66 33.71
CA LYS A 198 -14.68 -1.67 34.13
C LYS A 198 -14.87 -1.33 35.60
N CYS A 199 -13.78 -1.32 36.35
CA CYS A 199 -13.79 -0.99 37.77
C CYS A 199 -13.84 0.53 37.93
N GLN A 200 -14.84 0.99 38.67
CA GLN A 200 -15.06 2.38 39.02
C GLN A 200 -14.64 2.60 40.48
N PRO A 201 -14.07 3.77 40.83
CA PRO A 201 -13.70 4.06 42.21
C PRO A 201 -14.95 4.16 43.09
N CYS A 202 -14.85 3.65 44.31
CA CYS A 202 -15.84 3.91 45.35
C CYS A 202 -15.83 5.39 45.76
N ASN A 203 -16.87 5.84 46.46
CA ASN A 203 -16.78 7.08 47.24
C ASN A 203 -15.58 7.02 48.19
N ILE A 204 -14.91 8.16 48.40
CA ILE A 204 -13.70 8.26 49.23
C ILE A 204 -13.90 7.77 50.67
N SER A 205 -15.14 7.82 51.18
CA SER A 205 -15.53 7.34 52.50
C SER A 205 -15.67 5.81 52.61
N CYS A 206 -15.66 5.07 51.48
CA CYS A 206 -15.79 3.61 51.47
C CYS A 206 -14.43 2.92 51.32
N LEU A 207 -14.19 1.89 52.14
CA LEU A 207 -13.11 0.92 51.90
C LEU A 207 -13.51 -0.14 50.86
N SER A 208 -14.78 -0.57 50.90
CA SER A 208 -15.40 -1.44 49.89
C SER A 208 -16.81 -0.93 49.59
N CYS A 209 -17.26 -1.02 48.35
CA CYS A 209 -18.57 -0.54 47.94
C CYS A 209 -19.29 -1.51 47.00
N ILE A 210 -20.63 -1.50 47.03
CA ILE A 210 -21.50 -2.26 46.14
C ILE A 210 -21.69 -1.49 44.82
N ASN A 211 -21.78 -0.17 44.94
CA ASN A 211 -21.85 0.79 43.84
C ASN A 211 -21.20 2.10 44.30
N GLY A 212 -21.14 3.12 43.44
CA GLY A 212 -20.44 4.38 43.73
C GLY A 212 -20.93 5.12 44.98
N ASN A 213 -22.15 4.86 45.45
CA ASN A 213 -22.78 5.57 46.55
C ASN A 213 -23.13 4.67 47.75
N SER A 214 -22.97 3.36 47.67
CA SER A 214 -23.33 2.43 48.75
C SER A 214 -22.10 1.66 49.23
N CYS A 215 -21.58 2.01 50.41
CA CYS A 215 -20.47 1.28 51.02
C CYS A 215 -20.94 -0.08 51.56
N SER A 216 -20.15 -1.13 51.34
CA SER A 216 -20.26 -2.39 52.08
C SER A 216 -19.41 -2.36 53.35
N THR A 217 -18.26 -1.68 53.29
CA THR A 217 -17.42 -1.38 54.46
C THR A 217 -16.91 0.05 54.36
N CYS A 218 -16.94 0.79 55.46
CA CYS A 218 -16.43 2.15 55.54
C CYS A 218 -14.91 2.17 55.79
N ASP A 219 -14.26 3.28 55.46
CA ASP A 219 -12.87 3.52 55.86
C ASP A 219 -12.76 3.71 57.38
N ASP A 220 -11.54 3.57 57.92
CA ASP A 220 -11.30 3.47 59.36
C ASP A 220 -11.83 4.71 60.11
N GLY A 221 -12.74 4.50 61.07
CA GLY A 221 -13.39 5.57 61.85
C GLY A 221 -14.71 6.12 61.30
N MET A 222 -15.24 5.57 60.19
CA MET A 222 -16.56 5.91 59.64
C MET A 222 -17.62 4.83 59.93
N TYR A 223 -18.89 5.21 59.98
CA TYR A 223 -20.03 4.32 60.24
C TYR A 223 -21.15 4.58 59.22
N ILE A 224 -21.81 3.50 58.75
CA ILE A 224 -22.94 3.59 57.80
C ILE A 224 -24.12 4.27 58.51
N ASP A 225 -24.51 5.47 58.06
CA ASP A 225 -25.72 6.13 58.56
C ASP A 225 -26.97 5.55 57.87
N SER A 226 -27.85 4.95 58.66
CA SER A 226 -29.11 4.33 58.22
C SER A 226 -30.16 5.32 57.70
N LYS A 227 -29.89 6.64 57.73
CA LYS A 227 -30.71 7.68 57.08
C LYS A 227 -30.16 8.18 55.75
N SER A 228 -28.88 7.96 55.45
CA SER A 228 -28.22 8.63 54.32
C SER A 228 -27.54 7.66 53.34
N ASN A 229 -27.38 6.37 53.67
CA ASN A 229 -26.61 5.41 52.87
C ASN A 229 -25.17 5.87 52.57
N TYR A 230 -24.61 6.73 53.42
CA TYR A 230 -23.22 7.21 53.38
C TYR A 230 -22.49 6.76 54.65
#